data_AF-A0A7L4PED5-F1
#
_entry.id   AF-A0A7L4PED5-F1
#
_cell.length_a   1.000
_cell.length_b   1.000
_cell.length_c   1.000
_cell.angle_alpha   90.00
_cell.angle_beta   90.00
_cell.angle_gamma   90.00
#
_symmetry.space_group_name_H-M   'P 1'
#
loop_
_entity.id
_entity.type
_entity.pdbx_description
1 polymer ?
#
loop_
_entity_poly.entity_id
_entity_poly.type
_entity_poly.pdbx_seq_one_letter_code
_entity_poly.pdbx_strand_id
1 'polypeptide(L)'
;MYMTNDELEGIRRKKLEELKQEQIRIAQEEAAKEELQAKKQSILRSILTPKARERLNSVRTTRPSFADQVELQLIALVQSGQIRQQVNDDQLKRILLLLQPKKKDINIRRI
;
A
#
# COMPACT_ATOMS: atom_id res chain seq x y z
N MET A 1 51.34 -10.33 -28.01
CA MET A 1 51.52 -9.71 -26.69
C MET A 1 50.51 -10.36 -25.76
N TYR A 2 50.97 -11.22 -24.84
CA TYR A 2 50.09 -11.88 -23.88
C TYR A 2 49.77 -10.86 -22.79
N MET A 3 48.49 -10.56 -22.56
CA MET A 3 48.08 -9.82 -21.36
C MET A 3 48.67 -10.54 -20.15
N THR A 4 49.41 -9.81 -19.34
CA THR A 4 50.12 -10.37 -18.19
C THR A 4 49.08 -10.88 -17.19
N ASN A 5 49.31 -12.02 -16.52
CA ASN A 5 48.35 -12.60 -15.57
C ASN A 5 47.84 -11.56 -14.54
N ASP A 6 48.73 -10.66 -14.13
CA ASP A 6 48.49 -9.50 -13.27
C ASP A 6 47.42 -8.53 -13.81
N GLU A 7 47.39 -8.27 -15.13
CA GLU A 7 46.39 -7.39 -15.75
C GLU A 7 45.00 -8.03 -15.78
N LEU A 8 44.94 -9.36 -15.94
CA LEU A 8 43.69 -10.13 -15.93
C LEU A 8 43.08 -10.18 -14.51
N GLU A 9 43.92 -10.31 -13.50
CA GLU A 9 43.52 -10.24 -12.08
C GLU A 9 43.03 -8.83 -11.72
N GLY A 10 43.70 -7.78 -12.20
CA GLY A 10 43.27 -6.40 -12.02
C GLY A 10 41.87 -6.11 -12.59
N ILE A 11 41.59 -6.60 -13.81
CA ILE A 11 40.27 -6.47 -14.45
C ILE A 11 39.19 -7.23 -13.67
N ARG A 12 39.50 -8.45 -13.20
CA ARG A 12 38.56 -9.26 -12.41
C ARG A 12 38.22 -8.58 -11.08
N ARG A 13 39.22 -8.02 -10.40
CA ARG A 13 39.05 -7.33 -9.12
C ARG A 13 38.20 -6.06 -9.26
N LYS A 14 38.48 -5.27 -10.30
CA LYS A 14 37.72 -4.04 -10.63
C LYS A 14 36.25 -4.35 -10.94
N LYS A 15 35.99 -5.39 -11.74
CA LYS A 15 34.62 -5.83 -12.06
C LYS A 15 33.85 -6.28 -10.81
N LEU A 16 34.53 -6.93 -9.87
CA LEU A 16 33.95 -7.42 -8.62
C LEU A 16 33.63 -6.27 -7.65
N GLU A 17 34.48 -5.24 -7.61
CA GLU A 17 34.23 -4.00 -6.87
C GLU A 17 33.04 -3.21 -7.44
N GLU A 18 32.97 -3.06 -8.77
CA GLU A 18 31.84 -2.38 -9.43
C GLU A 18 30.51 -3.09 -9.16
N LEU A 19 30.48 -4.42 -9.28
CA LEU A 19 29.29 -5.22 -8.94
C LEU A 19 28.89 -5.07 -7.46
N LYS A 20 29.87 -5.03 -6.56
CA LYS A 20 29.61 -4.85 -5.13
C LYS A 20 29.05 -3.46 -4.84
N GLN A 21 29.60 -2.42 -5.47
CA GLN A 21 29.09 -1.05 -5.36
C GLN A 21 27.66 -0.91 -5.92
N GLU A 22 27.37 -1.54 -7.06
CA GLU A 22 26.04 -1.54 -7.65
C GLU A 22 25.01 -2.22 -6.73
N GLN A 23 25.35 -3.38 -6.17
CA GLN A 23 24.46 -4.05 -5.20
C GLN A 23 24.22 -3.21 -3.93
N ILE A 24 25.24 -2.51 -3.41
CA ILE A 24 25.08 -1.63 -2.26
C ILE A 24 24.13 -0.46 -2.60
N ARG A 25 24.25 0.12 -3.80
CA ARG A 25 23.36 1.20 -4.25
C ARG A 25 21.91 0.72 -4.38
N ILE A 26 21.69 -0.44 -4.98
CA ILE A 26 20.35 -1.03 -5.11
C ILE A 26 19.76 -1.31 -3.73
N ALA A 27 20.53 -1.92 -2.83
CA ALA A 27 20.07 -2.21 -1.47
C ALA A 27 19.73 -0.94 -0.66
N GLN A 28 20.49 0.14 -0.83
CA GLN A 28 20.18 1.43 -0.19
C GLN A 28 18.90 2.06 -0.73
N GLU A 29 18.69 2.00 -2.04
CA GLU A 29 17.48 2.54 -2.66
C GLU A 29 16.23 1.74 -2.28
N GLU A 30 16.37 0.42 -2.19
CA GLU A 30 15.30 -0.49 -1.77
C GLU A 30 14.94 -0.28 -0.29
N ALA A 31 15.93 -0.15 0.60
CA ALA A 31 15.72 0.17 2.01
C ALA A 31 14.99 1.51 2.21
N ALA A 32 15.35 2.55 1.46
CA ALA A 32 14.69 3.85 1.54
C ALA A 32 13.22 3.79 1.08
N LYS A 33 12.92 3.01 0.02
CA LYS A 33 11.55 2.77 -0.45
C LYS A 33 10.75 1.97 0.57
N GLU A 34 11.35 0.95 1.18
CA GLU A 34 10.72 0.13 2.21
C GLU A 34 10.38 0.94 3.46
N GLU A 35 11.28 1.79 3.95
CA GLU A 35 10.99 2.65 5.11
C GLU A 35 9.80 3.58 4.86
N LEU A 36 9.71 4.16 3.67
CA LEU A 36 8.63 5.07 3.30
C LEU A 36 7.30 4.34 3.16
N GLN A 37 7.32 3.13 2.58
CA GLN A 37 6.15 2.25 2.53
C GLN A 37 5.74 1.74 3.91
N ALA A 38 6.69 1.39 4.77
CA ALA A 38 6.46 0.92 6.12
C ALA A 38 5.84 2.01 6.98
N LYS A 39 6.31 3.26 6.89
CA LYS A 39 5.70 4.42 7.58
C LYS A 39 4.26 4.65 7.10
N LYS A 40 4.02 4.63 5.78
CA LYS A 40 2.66 4.75 5.22
C LYS A 40 1.75 3.62 5.68
N GLN A 41 2.21 2.36 5.61
CA GLN A 41 1.47 1.21 6.08
C GLN A 41 1.24 1.24 7.59
N SER A 42 2.19 1.72 8.37
CA SER A 42 2.07 1.82 9.83
C SER A 42 1.01 2.86 10.21
N ILE A 43 0.97 4.01 9.52
CA ILE A 43 -0.09 5.01 9.66
C ILE A 43 -1.44 4.41 9.25
N LEU A 44 -1.53 3.77 8.08
CA LEU A 44 -2.75 3.10 7.61
C LEU A 44 -3.22 1.99 8.57
N ARG A 45 -2.30 1.19 9.13
CA ARG A 45 -2.59 0.16 10.14
C ARG A 45 -3.02 0.78 11.48
N SER A 46 -2.50 1.96 11.82
CA SER A 46 -2.86 2.67 13.05
C SER A 46 -4.22 3.36 12.96
N ILE A 47 -4.69 3.72 11.76
CA ILE A 47 -6.00 4.35 11.55
C ILE A 47 -7.09 3.36 11.14
N LEU A 48 -6.75 2.19 10.59
CA LEU A 48 -7.71 1.16 10.19
C LEU A 48 -7.46 -0.16 10.93
N THR A 49 -8.50 -0.61 11.65
CA THR A 49 -8.51 -1.97 12.20
C THR A 49 -8.36 -3.02 11.08
N PRO A 50 -7.77 -4.20 11.37
CA PRO A 50 -7.67 -5.28 10.39
C PRO A 50 -9.06 -5.67 9.84
N LYS A 51 -10.09 -5.74 10.69
CA LYS A 51 -11.47 -5.98 10.27
C LYS A 51 -12.02 -4.91 9.33
N ALA A 52 -11.75 -3.62 9.59
CA ALA A 52 -12.19 -2.54 8.71
C ALA A 52 -11.50 -2.58 7.33
N ARG A 53 -10.22 -2.99 7.26
CA ARG A 53 -9.51 -3.19 5.99
C ARG A 53 -10.10 -4.31 5.16
N GLU A 54 -10.39 -5.45 5.78
CA GLU A 54 -11.04 -6.57 5.09
C GLU A 54 -12.42 -6.16 4.58
N ARG A 55 -13.22 -5.49 5.41
CA ARG A 55 -14.54 -4.99 5.01
C ARG A 55 -14.42 -3.98 3.87
N LEU A 56 -13.51 -3.01 3.96
CA LEU A 56 -13.28 -2.02 2.91
C LEU A 56 -12.90 -2.71 1.59
N ASN A 57 -12.06 -3.75 1.62
CA ASN A 57 -11.74 -4.54 0.43
C ASN A 57 -12.98 -5.25 -0.15
N SER A 58 -13.79 -5.93 0.68
CA SER A 58 -15.04 -6.55 0.20
C SER A 58 -16.04 -5.52 -0.34
N VAL A 59 -16.14 -4.36 0.30
CA VAL A 59 -16.97 -3.23 -0.15
C VAL A 59 -16.44 -2.67 -1.45
N ARG A 60 -15.13 -2.51 -1.61
CA ARG A 60 -14.51 -2.02 -2.84
C ARG A 60 -14.79 -2.94 -4.02
N THR A 61 -14.77 -4.26 -3.81
CA THR A 61 -15.15 -5.26 -4.83
C THR A 61 -16.62 -5.17 -5.21
N THR A 62 -17.51 -4.95 -4.24
CA THR A 62 -18.97 -4.91 -4.49
C THR A 62 -19.46 -3.54 -4.95
N ARG A 63 -18.84 -2.47 -4.47
CA ARG A 63 -19.23 -1.05 -4.63
C ARG A 63 -18.02 -0.11 -4.46
N PRO A 64 -17.21 0.08 -5.52
CA PRO A 64 -15.99 0.90 -5.43
C PRO A 64 -16.26 2.38 -5.09
N SER A 65 -17.31 3.00 -5.65
CA SER A 65 -17.62 4.42 -5.37
C SER A 65 -17.91 4.72 -3.90
N PHE A 66 -18.39 3.73 -3.13
CA PHE A 66 -18.62 3.90 -1.70
C PHE A 66 -17.33 3.73 -0.89
N ALA A 67 -16.44 2.82 -1.31
CA ALA A 67 -15.12 2.67 -0.70
C ALA A 67 -14.31 3.97 -0.81
N ASP A 68 -14.33 4.62 -1.99
CA ASP A 68 -13.70 5.91 -2.23
C ASP A 68 -14.20 7.02 -1.30
N GLN A 69 -15.52 7.14 -1.12
CA GLN A 69 -16.12 8.14 -0.22
C GLN A 69 -15.71 7.91 1.24
N VAL A 70 -15.68 6.64 1.67
CA VAL A 70 -15.29 6.25 3.01
C VAL A 70 -13.79 6.52 3.23
N GLU A 71 -12.94 6.22 2.26
CA GLU A 71 -11.51 6.55 2.30
C GLU A 71 -11.28 8.06 2.41
N LEU A 72 -11.95 8.87 1.57
CA LEU A 72 -11.85 10.33 1.62
C LEU A 72 -12.26 10.89 2.99
N GLN A 73 -13.35 10.39 3.56
CA GLN A 73 -13.82 10.82 4.88
C GLN A 73 -12.82 10.45 5.98
N LEU A 74 -12.29 9.22 5.94
CA LEU A 74 -11.26 8.75 6.87
C LEU A 74 -9.99 9.61 6.80
N ILE A 75 -9.52 9.91 5.59
CA ILE A 75 -8.32 10.74 5.37
C ILE A 75 -8.53 12.14 5.94
N ALA A 76 -9.67 12.77 5.65
CA ALA A 76 -10.01 14.10 6.14
C ALA A 76 -10.04 14.14 7.69
N LEU A 77 -10.59 13.11 8.32
CA LEU A 77 -10.71 13.03 9.78
C LEU A 77 -9.36 12.81 10.48
N VAL A 78 -8.45 12.08 9.84
CA VAL A 78 -7.07 11.88 10.33
C VAL A 78 -6.25 13.17 10.17
N GLN A 79 -6.36 13.86 9.03
CA GLN A 79 -5.69 15.14 8.80
C GLN A 79 -6.18 16.24 9.74
N SER A 80 -7.48 16.26 10.03
CA SER A 80 -8.08 17.18 11.01
C SER A 80 -7.66 16.88 12.46
N GLY A 81 -7.03 15.72 12.71
CA GLY A 81 -6.62 15.30 14.06
C GLY A 81 -7.79 14.93 14.98
N GLN A 82 -9.03 14.94 14.47
CA GLN A 82 -10.23 14.50 15.18
C GLN A 82 -10.25 12.98 15.39
N ILE A 83 -9.65 12.21 14.48
CA ILE A 83 -9.49 10.77 14.63
C ILE A 83 -8.04 10.46 14.99
N ARG A 84 -7.82 10.18 16.28
CA ARG A 84 -6.59 9.60 16.84
C ARG A 84 -6.70 8.10 17.09
N GLN A 85 -7.89 7.53 16.88
CA GLN A 85 -8.21 6.15 17.20
C GLN A 85 -8.53 5.35 15.94
N GLN A 86 -8.29 4.04 16.00
CA GLN A 86 -8.56 3.14 14.90
C GLN A 86 -10.04 3.19 14.49
N VAL A 87 -10.30 3.41 13.20
CA VAL A 87 -11.64 3.26 12.63
C VAL A 87 -12.01 1.79 12.63
N ASN A 88 -13.12 1.51 13.32
CA ASN A 88 -13.65 0.18 13.51
C ASN A 88 -14.61 -0.20 12.38
N ASP A 89 -14.76 -1.51 12.18
CA ASP A 89 -15.76 -2.09 11.28
C ASP A 89 -17.17 -1.53 11.54
N ASP A 90 -17.55 -1.30 12.81
CA ASP A 90 -18.88 -0.79 13.15
C ASP A 90 -19.13 0.62 12.61
N GLN A 91 -18.12 1.50 12.63
CA GLN A 91 -18.25 2.84 12.05
C GLN A 91 -18.34 2.76 10.53
N LEU A 92 -17.50 1.93 9.90
CA LEU A 92 -17.59 1.65 8.46
C LEU A 92 -18.98 1.14 8.10
N LYS A 93 -19.51 0.20 8.89
CA LYS A 93 -20.82 -0.43 8.72
C LYS A 93 -21.95 0.56 8.90
N ARG A 94 -21.88 1.47 9.88
CA ARG A 94 -22.89 2.55 10.06
C ARG A 94 -22.92 3.48 8.86
N ILE A 95 -21.75 3.89 8.36
CA ILE A 95 -21.65 4.71 7.15
C ILE A 95 -22.21 3.94 5.96
N LEU A 96 -21.82 2.67 5.78
CA LEU A 96 -22.35 1.77 4.76
C LEU A 96 -23.87 1.59 4.83
N LEU A 97 -24.45 1.55 6.04
CA LEU A 97 -25.89 1.39 6.25
C LEU A 97 -26.66 2.68 5.91
N LEU A 98 -26.11 3.84 6.29
CA LEU A 98 -26.70 5.15 6.03
C LEU A 98 -26.63 5.51 4.54
N LEU A 99 -25.55 5.11 3.87
CA LEU A 99 -25.30 5.38 2.47
C LEU A 99 -25.80 4.27 1.54
N GLN A 100 -26.31 3.15 2.08
CA GLN A 100 -26.88 2.09 1.26
C GLN A 100 -28.04 2.69 0.44
N PRO A 101 -27.90 2.84 -0.89
CA PRO A 101 -29.06 3.17 -1.68
C PRO A 101 -29.97 1.96 -1.59
N LYS A 102 -31.23 2.16 -1.18
CA LYS A 102 -32.28 1.13 -1.24
C LYS A 102 -32.09 0.39 -2.57
N LYS A 103 -31.83 -0.93 -2.43
CA LYS A 103 -31.79 -1.94 -3.48
C LYS A 103 -31.95 -1.36 -4.89
N LYS A 104 -30.87 -1.35 -5.70
CA LYS A 104 -31.11 -1.53 -7.13
C LYS A 104 -31.69 -2.94 -7.27
N ASP A 105 -33.01 -3.00 -7.30
CA ASP A 105 -33.79 -4.00 -8.00
C ASP A 105 -33.09 -4.29 -9.32
N ILE A 106 -32.23 -5.31 -9.34
CA ILE A 106 -31.91 -6.01 -10.57
C ILE A 106 -33.16 -6.84 -10.88
N ASN A 107 -34.17 -6.16 -11.42
CA ASN A 107 -35.25 -6.78 -12.16
C ASN A 107 -34.63 -7.43 -13.41
N ILE A 108 -34.02 -8.59 -13.24
CA ILE A 108 -33.73 -9.48 -14.35
C ILE A 108 -35.04 -10.21 -14.64
N ARG A 109 -35.95 -9.52 -15.34
CA ARG A 109 -36.93 -10.20 -16.18
C ARG A 109 -36.14 -10.80 -17.33
N ARG A 110 -36.09 -12.13 -17.41
CA ARG A 110 -35.83 -12.80 -18.67
C ARG A 110 -37.01 -13.71 -18.96
N ILE A 111 -37.61 -13.40 -20.11
CA ILE A 111 -38.67 -14.09 -20.85
C ILE A 111 -38.43 -15.59 -20.97
#